data_AF-A0AAF0RWI4-F1
#
_entry.id   AF-A0AAF0RWI4-F1
#
_cell.length_a   1.000
_cell.length_b   1.000
_cell.length_c   1.000
_cell.angle_alpha   90.00
_cell.angle_beta   90.00
_cell.angle_gamma   90.00
#
_symmetry.space_group_name_H-M   'P 1'
#
loop_
_entity.id
_entity.type
_entity.pdbx_description
1 polymer ?
#
loop_
_entity_poly.entity_id
_entity_poly.type
_entity_poly.pdbx_seq_one_letter_code
_entity_poly.pdbx_strand_id
1 'polypeptide(L)'
;MIWIIGAVCMLIGLLGYTGLWRAWAKGGLSYWVFGLFWFGLGIVLVSIVLAMPDRPDWLFWVPATIALLGACSTWYLPPALTPPWFRALRRSWR
;
A
#
# COMPACT_ATOMS: atom_id res chain seq x y z
N MET A 1 -0.34 11.42 15.27
CA MET A 1 1.05 11.02 14.97
C MET A 1 1.09 9.83 14.01
N ILE A 2 0.46 8.69 14.35
CA ILE A 2 0.50 7.50 13.48
C ILE A 2 -0.18 7.71 12.10
N TRP A 3 -1.24 8.52 12.04
CA TRP A 3 -1.90 8.87 10.76
C TRP A 3 -1.00 9.64 9.79
N ILE A 4 -0.02 10.42 10.29
CA ILE A 4 0.96 11.14 9.46
C ILE A 4 1.89 10.13 8.78
N ILE A 5 2.35 9.13 9.54
CA ILE A 5 3.16 8.02 9.00
C ILE A 5 2.36 7.30 7.91
N GLY A 6 1.09 6.97 8.19
CA GLY A 6 0.20 6.36 7.21
C GLY A 6 0.05 7.20 5.94
N ALA A 7 -0.15 8.51 6.07
CA ALA A 7 -0.29 9.42 4.94
C ALA A 7 1.00 9.51 4.09
N VAL A 8 2.17 9.58 4.73
CA VAL A 8 3.47 9.60 4.03
C VAL A 8 3.69 8.28 3.28
N CYS A 9 3.44 7.13 3.92
CA CYS A 9 3.52 5.83 3.26
C CYS A 9 2.56 5.75 2.06
N MET A 10 1.34 6.25 2.22
CA MET A 10 0.34 6.28 1.16
C MET A 10 0.78 7.16 -0.02
N LEU A 11 1.35 8.33 0.22
CA LEU A 11 1.88 9.21 -0.82
C LEU A 11 3.03 8.56 -1.60
N ILE A 12 3.99 7.96 -0.89
CA ILE A 12 5.11 7.24 -1.52
C ILE A 12 4.58 6.12 -2.42
N GLY A 13 3.65 5.31 -1.89
CA GLY A 13 3.06 4.22 -2.65
C GLY A 13 2.21 4.70 -3.83
N LEU A 14 1.52 5.84 -3.70
CA LEU A 14 0.74 6.46 -4.78
C LEU A 14 1.63 6.95 -5.92
N LEU A 15 2.79 7.53 -5.61
CA LEU A 15 3.81 7.91 -6.61
C LEU A 15 4.33 6.69 -7.38
N GLY A 16 4.45 5.55 -6.70
CA GLY A 16 4.71 4.26 -7.34
C GLY A 16 3.54 3.81 -8.22
N TYR A 17 2.32 3.81 -7.70
CA TYR A 17 1.12 3.37 -8.44
C TYR A 17 0.88 4.13 -9.74
N THR A 18 1.00 5.46 -9.69
CA THR A 18 0.87 6.35 -10.85
C THR A 18 2.02 6.21 -11.83
N GLY A 19 3.14 5.63 -11.41
CA GLY A 19 4.35 5.53 -12.21
C GLY A 19 5.03 6.87 -12.44
N LEU A 20 4.75 7.89 -11.61
CA LEU A 20 5.50 9.14 -11.56
C LEU A 20 6.92 8.90 -11.02
N TRP A 21 7.02 8.02 -10.01
CA TRP A 21 8.29 7.56 -9.50
C TRP A 21 8.51 6.10 -9.93
N ARG A 22 9.41 5.87 -10.89
CA ARG A 22 9.78 4.52 -11.38
C ARG A 22 11.22 4.13 -11.07
N ALA A 23 12.01 5.03 -10.49
CA ALA A 23 13.45 4.82 -10.25
C ALA A 23 13.70 3.62 -9.34
N TRP A 24 12.84 3.39 -8.35
CA TRP A 24 12.89 2.23 -7.45
C TRP A 24 12.70 0.89 -8.15
N ALA A 25 12.04 0.85 -9.32
CA ALA A 25 11.80 -0.39 -10.08
C ALA A 25 12.94 -0.74 -11.04
N LYS A 26 13.93 0.14 -11.23
CA LYS A 26 15.02 -0.03 -12.21
C LYS A 26 16.09 -1.05 -11.79
N GLY A 27 16.27 -1.27 -10.48
CA GLY A 27 17.28 -2.20 -9.92
C GLY A 27 16.75 -3.59 -9.56
N GLY A 28 15.47 -3.86 -9.82
CA GLY A 28 14.79 -5.10 -9.47
C GLY A 28 13.28 -4.90 -9.32
N LEU A 29 12.49 -5.92 -9.63
CA LEU A 29 11.04 -5.89 -9.46
C LEU A 29 10.68 -6.08 -7.98
N SER A 30 10.67 -4.98 -7.22
CA SER A 30 10.37 -5.01 -5.79
C SER A 30 8.97 -4.45 -5.51
N TYR A 31 8.09 -5.20 -4.84
CA TYR A 31 6.68 -4.82 -4.66
C TYR A 31 6.45 -3.86 -3.48
N TRP A 32 7.49 -3.57 -2.69
CA TRP A 32 7.41 -2.80 -1.45
C TRP A 32 6.74 -1.44 -1.61
N VAL A 33 6.96 -0.73 -2.72
CA VAL A 33 6.33 0.59 -2.95
C VAL A 33 4.82 0.47 -3.05
N PHE A 34 4.31 -0.57 -3.71
CA PHE A 34 2.87 -0.81 -3.74
C PHE A 34 2.34 -1.22 -2.37
N GLY A 35 3.10 -2.02 -1.62
CA GLY A 35 2.73 -2.40 -0.25
C GLY A 35 2.68 -1.22 0.71
N LEU A 36 3.57 -0.24 0.56
CA LEU A 36 3.52 1.01 1.33
C LEU A 36 2.22 1.77 1.14
N PHE A 37 1.62 1.74 -0.06
CA PHE A 37 0.32 2.35 -0.30
C PHE A 37 -0.77 1.71 0.58
N TRP A 38 -0.91 0.39 0.49
CA TRP A 38 -1.93 -0.36 1.23
C TRP A 38 -1.70 -0.33 2.74
N PHE A 39 -0.45 -0.41 3.17
CA PHE A 39 -0.07 -0.27 4.56
C PHE A 39 -0.43 1.11 5.10
N GLY A 40 -0.06 2.17 4.36
CA GLY A 40 -0.38 3.55 4.70
C GLY A 40 -1.88 3.81 4.77
N LEU A 41 -2.63 3.32 3.78
CA LEU A 41 -4.10 3.37 3.76
C LEU A 41 -4.70 2.67 4.99
N GLY A 42 -4.22 1.48 5.33
CA GLY A 42 -4.67 0.74 6.51
C GLY A 42 -4.44 1.52 7.81
N ILE A 43 -3.27 2.14 7.98
CA ILE A 43 -2.96 2.98 9.15
C ILE A 43 -3.90 4.20 9.23
N VAL A 44 -4.14 4.88 8.10
CA VAL A 44 -5.03 6.04 8.05
C VAL A 44 -6.45 5.63 8.44
N LEU A 45 -6.95 4.53 7.86
CA LEU A 45 -8.29 4.03 8.17
C LEU A 45 -8.41 3.54 9.62
N VAL A 46 -7.40 2.85 10.18
CA VAL A 46 -7.34 2.51 11.60
C VAL A 46 -7.46 3.77 12.46
N SER A 47 -6.73 4.83 12.10
CA SER A 47 -6.76 6.11 12.83
C SER A 47 -8.14 6.78 12.78
N ILE A 48 -8.81 6.73 11.61
CA ILE A 48 -10.18 7.24 11.44
C ILE A 48 -11.15 6.44 12.30
N VAL A 49 -11.08 5.10 12.23
CA VAL A 49 -11.94 4.22 13.02
C VAL A 49 -11.69 4.45 14.51
N LEU A 50 -10.46 4.73 14.96
CA LEU A 50 -10.12 5.07 16.37
C LEU A 50 -10.64 6.43 16.83
N ALA A 51 -10.92 7.35 15.91
CA ALA A 51 -11.49 8.66 16.22
C ALA A 51 -13.03 8.65 16.30
N MET A 52 -13.70 7.57 15.86
CA MET A 52 -15.16 7.47 15.90
C MET A 52 -15.66 7.04 17.29
N PRO A 53 -16.54 7.83 17.95
CA PRO A 53 -17.25 7.38 19.14
C PRO A 53 -18.29 6.29 18.78
N ASP A 54 -18.51 5.34 19.68
CA ASP A 54 -19.52 4.26 19.57
C ASP A 54 -19.43 3.37 18.31
N ARG A 55 -18.20 3.10 17.86
CA ARG A 55 -17.94 2.15 16.77
C ARG A 55 -18.12 0.69 17.22
N PRO A 56 -18.60 -0.21 16.36
CA PRO A 56 -18.58 -1.63 16.66
C PRO A 56 -17.16 -2.19 16.59
N ASP A 57 -16.78 -3.05 17.54
CA ASP A 57 -15.40 -3.58 17.68
C ASP A 57 -14.88 -4.29 16.42
N TRP A 58 -15.78 -4.93 15.66
CA TRP A 58 -15.39 -5.64 14.45
C TRP A 58 -14.85 -4.70 13.35
N LEU A 59 -15.25 -3.43 13.35
CA LEU A 59 -14.89 -2.46 12.33
C LEU A 59 -13.38 -2.17 12.31
N PHE A 60 -12.69 -2.34 13.44
CA PHE A 60 -11.24 -2.18 13.54
C PHE A 60 -10.48 -3.23 12.72
N TRP A 61 -11.01 -4.44 12.59
CA TRP A 61 -10.33 -5.53 11.90
C TRP A 61 -10.21 -5.28 10.40
N VAL A 62 -11.17 -4.58 9.79
CA VAL A 62 -11.14 -4.27 8.36
C VAL A 62 -9.87 -3.51 7.96
N PRO A 63 -9.57 -2.31 8.51
CA PRO A 63 -8.36 -1.57 8.16
C PRO A 63 -7.09 -2.21 8.73
N ALA A 64 -7.17 -2.96 9.83
CA ALA A 64 -6.03 -3.72 10.35
C ALA A 64 -5.59 -4.83 9.37
N THR A 65 -6.54 -5.56 8.78
CA THR A 65 -6.26 -6.55 7.74
C THR A 65 -5.69 -5.89 6.48
N ILE A 66 -6.20 -4.74 6.07
CA ILE A 66 -5.63 -3.97 4.93
C ILE A 66 -4.18 -3.60 5.21
N ALA A 67 -3.87 -3.10 6.42
CA ALA A 67 -2.50 -2.78 6.80
C ALA A 67 -1.60 -4.02 6.75
N LEU A 68 -2.06 -5.15 7.31
CA LEU A 68 -1.31 -6.41 7.32
C LEU A 68 -1.03 -6.91 5.90
N LEU A 69 -2.05 -6.93 5.04
CA LEU A 69 -1.91 -7.32 3.64
C LEU A 69 -0.97 -6.37 2.88
N GLY A 70 -1.03 -5.07 3.19
CA GLY A 70 -0.08 -4.09 2.67
C GLY A 70 1.36 -4.42 3.05
N ALA A 71 1.63 -4.77 4.31
CA ALA A 71 2.95 -5.20 4.76
C ALA A 71 3.40 -6.49 4.07
N CYS A 72 2.52 -7.51 3.99
CA CYS A 72 2.79 -8.77 3.28
C CYS A 72 3.06 -8.58 1.78
N SER A 73 2.47 -7.55 1.18
CA SER A 73 2.61 -7.30 -0.24
C SER A 73 3.98 -6.76 -0.67
N THR A 74 4.87 -6.50 0.29
CA THR A 74 6.30 -6.24 0.02
C THR A 74 6.99 -7.41 -0.68
N TRP A 75 6.60 -8.65 -0.35
CA TRP A 75 7.18 -9.87 -0.95
C TRP A 75 6.43 -10.33 -2.19
N TYR A 76 5.10 -10.21 -2.20
CA TYR A 76 4.28 -10.65 -3.31
C TYR A 76 3.00 -9.81 -3.41
N LEU A 77 2.78 -9.20 -4.58
CA LEU A 77 1.53 -8.53 -4.90
C LEU A 77 0.82 -9.26 -6.05
N PRO A 78 -0.46 -9.64 -5.88
CA PRO A 78 -1.26 -10.24 -6.95
C PRO A 78 -1.28 -9.35 -8.21
N PRO A 79 -1.31 -9.93 -9.42
CA PRO A 79 -1.34 -9.17 -10.66
C PRO A 79 -2.49 -8.16 -10.75
N ALA A 80 -3.63 -8.45 -10.12
CA ALA A 80 -4.78 -7.56 -10.06
C ALA A 80 -4.49 -6.22 -9.37
N LEU A 81 -3.64 -6.23 -8.33
CA LEU A 81 -3.28 -5.06 -7.55
C LEU A 81 -2.04 -4.35 -8.10
N THR A 82 -1.29 -4.95 -9.03
CA THR A 82 -0.17 -4.28 -9.71
C THR A 82 -0.66 -3.35 -10.83
N PRO A 83 -0.09 -2.15 -10.98
CA PRO A 83 -0.50 -1.24 -12.05
C PRO A 83 -0.05 -1.72 -13.44
N PRO A 84 -0.76 -1.33 -14.53
CA PRO A 84 -0.45 -1.79 -15.89
C PRO A 84 0.99 -1.53 -16.34
N TRP A 85 1.56 -0.38 -15.98
CA TRP A 85 2.93 -0.01 -16.36
C TRP A 85 3.97 -0.98 -15.75
N PHE A 86 3.76 -1.41 -14.51
CA PHE A 86 4.66 -2.31 -13.81
C PHE A 86 4.55 -3.74 -14.38
N ARG A 87 3.33 -4.15 -14.75
CA ARG A 87 3.13 -5.43 -15.47
C ARG A 87 3.82 -5.43 -16.83
N ALA A 88 3.77 -4.32 -17.57
CA ALA A 88 4.48 -4.18 -18.85
C ALA A 88 6.00 -4.27 -18.66
N LEU A 89 6.56 -3.55 -17.68
CA LEU A 89 7.97 -3.61 -17.32
C LEU A 89 8.42 -5.02 -16.93
N ARG A 90 7.58 -5.74 -16.17
CA ARG A 90 7.87 -7.14 -15.78
C ARG A 90 7.86 -8.11 -16.97
N ARG A 91 7.04 -7.86 -17.99
CA ARG A 91 7.02 -8.67 -19.22
C ARG A 91 8.25 -8.43 -20.09
N SER A 92 8.79 -7.22 -20.14
CA SER A 92 10.00 -6.92 -20.94
C SER A 92 11.29 -7.47 -20.33
N TRP A 93 11.25 -7.90 -19.06
CA TRP A 93 12.37 -8.53 -18.35
C TRP A 93 12.37 -10.06 -18.45
N ARG A 94 11.28 -10.68 -18.92
CA ARG A 94 11.20 -12.11 -19.22
C ARG A 94 11.51 -12.34 -20.69
#